data_AF-I3D378-F1
#
_entry.id   AF-I3D378-F1
#
_cell.length_a   1.000
_cell.length_b   1.000
_cell.length_c   1.000
_cell.angle_alpha   90.00
_cell.angle_beta   90.00
_cell.angle_gamma   90.00
#
_symmetry.space_group_name_H-M   'P 1'
#
loop_
_entity.id
_entity.type
_entity.pdbx_description
1 polymer ?
#
loop_
_entity_poly.entity_id
_entity_poly.type
_entity_poly.pdbx_seq_one_letter_code
_entity_poly.pdbx_strand_id
1 'polypeptide(L)' 'MLTAEWIYAEPIFDYEFGSLGSGNGNFDAPSGVAVDSAGNIYVADTNNNRVQKFDSSGNFVLKFG' A
#
# COMPACT_ATOMS: atom_id res chain seq x y z
N MET A 1 23.40 36.37 7.73
CA MET A 1 24.02 35.24 7.01
C MET A 1 22.93 34.23 6.74
N LEU A 2 22.73 33.88 5.48
CA LEU A 2 21.81 32.82 5.06
C LEU A 2 22.35 31.48 5.56
N THR A 3 21.52 30.67 6.20
CA THR A 3 21.66 29.21 6.12
C THR A 3 20.40 28.70 5.43
N ALA A 4 20.43 28.72 4.10
CA ALA A 4 19.51 27.93 3.31
C ALA A 4 19.91 26.47 3.52
N GLU A 5 19.19 25.78 4.40
CA GLU A 5 19.17 24.32 4.41
C GLU A 5 18.66 23.90 3.03
N TRP A 6 19.52 23.26 2.26
CA TRP A 6 19.26 22.92 0.87
C TRP A 6 17.99 22.06 0.75
N ILE A 7 17.13 22.42 -0.20
CA ILE A 7 15.80 21.83 -0.44
C ILE A 7 15.95 20.47 -1.16
N TYR A 8 16.49 19.48 -0.46
CA TYR A 8 16.36 18.07 -0.83
C TYR A 8 15.98 17.30 0.42
N ALA A 9 14.68 17.28 0.72
CA ALA A 9 14.16 16.29 1.66
C ALA A 9 14.32 14.93 0.99
N GLU A 10 15.05 14.01 1.64
CA GLU A 10 15.09 12.62 1.22
C GLU A 10 13.65 12.10 1.13
N PRO A 11 13.30 11.28 0.13
CA PRO A 11 11.98 10.66 0.07
C PRO A 11 11.81 9.81 1.34
N ILE A 12 10.99 10.31 2.26
CA ILE A 12 10.58 9.57 3.44
C ILE A 12 9.40 8.70 3.06
N PHE A 13 9.41 7.50 3.62
CA PHE A 13 8.29 6.61 3.52
C PHE A 13 7.26 7.01 4.57
N ASP A 14 6.07 7.40 4.14
CA ASP A 14 5.03 7.93 5.04
C ASP A 14 4.42 6.83 5.93
N TYR A 15 4.12 5.65 5.37
CA TYR A 15 3.55 4.51 6.09
C TYR A 15 3.64 3.20 5.30
N GLU A 16 3.76 2.08 6.03
CA GLU A 16 3.66 0.72 5.51
C GLU A 16 2.40 0.04 6.01
N PHE A 17 1.91 -0.91 5.22
CA PHE A 17 0.86 -1.83 5.63
C PHE A 17 1.11 -3.21 5.02
N GLY A 18 0.66 -4.23 5.73
CA GLY A 18 0.76 -5.61 5.29
C GLY A 18 1.67 -6.48 6.14
N SER A 19 1.39 -7.77 6.13
CA SER A 19 2.25 -8.82 6.71
C SER A 19 2.00 -10.15 6.01
N LEU A 20 2.90 -11.12 6.14
CA LEU A 20 2.72 -12.45 5.55
C LEU A 20 1.45 -13.12 6.11
N GLY A 21 0.64 -13.77 5.26
CA GLY A 21 -0.47 -14.63 5.67
C GLY A 21 -1.72 -14.48 4.80
N SER A 22 -2.82 -15.08 5.27
CA SER A 22 -4.10 -15.14 4.54
C SER A 22 -5.23 -14.32 5.19
N GLY A 23 -4.96 -13.64 6.32
CA GLY A 23 -5.87 -12.70 6.98
C GLY A 23 -6.15 -11.43 6.15
N ASN A 24 -7.09 -10.61 6.60
CA ASN A 24 -7.36 -9.32 5.95
C ASN A 24 -6.16 -8.38 6.14
N GLY A 25 -5.66 -7.81 5.04
CA GLY A 25 -4.44 -7.02 5.06
C GLY A 25 -3.16 -7.85 5.18
N ASN A 26 -3.24 -9.18 5.26
CA ASN A 26 -2.08 -10.03 5.04
C ASN A 26 -1.93 -10.35 3.55
N PHE A 27 -0.72 -10.68 3.12
CA PHE A 27 -0.39 -11.03 1.74
C PHE A 27 0.40 -12.33 1.66
N ASP A 28 0.28 -13.02 0.52
CA ASP A 28 1.13 -14.13 0.10
C ASP A 28 1.44 -13.98 -1.40
N ALA A 29 2.71 -13.68 -1.70
CA ALA A 29 3.22 -13.33 -3.03
C ALA A 29 2.38 -12.27 -3.79
N PRO A 30 2.20 -11.06 -3.24
CA PRO A 30 1.50 -10.00 -3.95
C PRO A 30 2.27 -9.62 -5.23
N SER A 31 1.60 -9.59 -6.39
CA SER A 31 2.25 -9.45 -7.70
C SER A 31 1.92 -8.16 -8.45
N GLY A 32 0.88 -7.44 -8.02
CA GLY A 32 0.45 -6.21 -8.68
C GLY A 32 -0.25 -5.26 -7.74
N VAL A 33 -0.12 -3.96 -8.03
CA VAL A 33 -0.76 -2.85 -7.31
C VAL A 33 -1.34 -1.85 -8.30
N ALA A 34 -2.54 -1.35 -8.01
CA ALA A 34 -3.18 -0.25 -8.75
C ALA A 34 -3.86 0.71 -7.76
N VAL A 35 -3.99 1.98 -8.15
CA VAL A 35 -4.65 3.01 -7.34
C VAL A 35 -5.75 3.67 -8.16
N ASP A 36 -6.96 3.81 -7.61
CA ASP A 36 -8.06 4.52 -8.26
C ASP A 36 -8.04 6.04 -7.99
N SER A 37 -8.91 6.80 -8.65
CA SER A 37 -8.96 8.27 -8.51
C SER A 37 -9.36 8.77 -7.13
N ALA A 38 -9.89 7.90 -6.27
CA ALA A 38 -10.21 8.21 -4.88
C ALA A 38 -9.08 7.81 -3.91
N GLY A 39 -7.94 7.33 -4.44
CA GLY A 39 -6.79 6.91 -3.64
C GLY A 39 -6.92 5.53 -3.02
N ASN A 40 -7.92 4.73 -3.43
CA ASN A 40 -7.99 3.36 -2.94
C ASN A 40 -6.92 2.50 -3.63
N ILE A 41 -6.29 1.62 -2.85
CA ILE A 41 -5.20 0.75 -3.30
C ILE A 41 -5.77 -0.65 -3.53
N TYR A 42 -5.48 -1.25 -4.68
CA TYR A 42 -5.87 -2.61 -5.02
C TYR A 42 -4.62 -3.46 -5.18
N VAL A 43 -4.53 -4.57 -4.44
CA VAL A 43 -3.37 -5.47 -4.46
C VAL A 43 -3.80 -6.84 -4.94
N ALA A 44 -3.14 -7.36 -5.98
CA ALA A 44 -3.28 -8.73 -6.43
C ALA A 44 -2.45 -9.66 -5.53
N ASP A 45 -3.14 -10.39 -4.66
CA ASP A 45 -2.58 -11.24 -3.61
C ASP A 45 -2.54 -12.70 -4.10
N THR A 46 -1.51 -13.00 -4.91
CA THR A 46 -1.49 -14.12 -5.87
C THR A 46 -1.71 -15.48 -5.25
N ASN A 47 -0.97 -15.82 -4.18
CA ASN A 47 -1.06 -17.15 -3.58
C ASN A 47 -2.34 -17.31 -2.74
N ASN A 48 -2.93 -16.19 -2.29
CA ASN A 48 -4.24 -16.19 -1.65
C ASN A 48 -5.41 -16.16 -2.67
N ASN A 49 -5.13 -16.19 -3.97
CA ASN A 49 -6.12 -16.17 -5.06
C ASN A 49 -7.17 -15.08 -4.94
N ARG A 50 -6.76 -13.87 -4.52
CA ARG A 50 -7.70 -12.76 -4.28
C ARG A 50 -7.12 -11.41 -4.68
N VAL A 51 -8.00 -10.44 -4.80
CA VAL A 51 -7.65 -9.02 -4.81
C VAL A 51 -8.13 -8.41 -3.50
N GLN A 52 -7.29 -7.58 -2.88
CA GLN A 52 -7.64 -6.81 -1.69
C GLN A 52 -7.69 -5.32 -2.02
N LYS A 53 -8.70 -4.63 -1.51
CA LYS A 53 -8.87 -3.18 -1.59
C LYS A 53 -8.55 -2.55 -0.23
N PHE A 54 -7.79 -1.46 -0.25
CA PHE A 54 -7.44 -0.64 0.89
C PHE A 54 -7.83 0.81 0.64
N ASP A 55 -8.03 1.58 1.70
CA ASP A 55 -8.13 3.03 1.60
C ASP A 55 -6.74 3.67 1.39
N SER A 56 -6.71 4.99 1.25
CA SER A 56 -5.48 5.76 1.04
C SER A 56 -4.52 5.76 2.23
N SER A 57 -4.91 5.18 3.37
CA SER A 57 -4.08 5.02 4.57
C SER A 57 -3.65 3.58 4.79
N GLY A 58 -3.93 2.68 3.83
CA GLY A 58 -3.58 1.26 3.92
C GLY A 58 -4.52 0.42 4.80
N ASN A 59 -5.69 0.95 5.21
CA ASN A 59 -6.65 0.16 5.97
C ASN A 59 -7.42 -0.78 5.03
N PHE A 60 -7.60 -2.02 5.44
CA PHE A 60 -8.38 -2.99 4.69
C PHE A 60 -9.84 -2.54 4.54
N VAL A 61 -10.35 -2.52 3.32
CA VAL A 61 -11.75 -2.20 3.00
C VAL A 61 -12.52 -3.47 2.68
N LEU A 62 -12.06 -4.23 1.67
CA LEU A 62 -12.72 -5.45 1.22
C LEU A 62 -11.77 -6.35 0.42
N LYS A 63 -12.23 -7.56 0.09
CA LYS A 63 -11.56 -8.49 -0.82
C LYS A 63 -12.57 -9.17 -1.74
N PHE A 64 -12.10 -9.57 -2.92
CA PHE A 64 -12.90 -10.26 -3.92
C PHE A 64 -12.01 -11.14 -4.82
N GLY A 65 -12.65 -12.02 -5.59
CA GLY A 65 -12.02 -13.22 -6.14
C GLY A 65 -12.30 -14.43 -5.26
#